data_AF-A0A0L8I3Y2-F1
#
_entry.id   AF-A0A0L8I3Y2-F1
#
_cell.length_a   1.000
_cell.length_b   1.000
_cell.length_c   1.000
_cell.angle_alpha   90.00
_cell.angle_beta   90.00
_cell.angle_gamma   90.00
#
_symmetry.space_group_name_H-M   'P 1'
#
loop_
_entity.id
_entity.type
_entity.pdbx_description
1 polymer ?
#
loop_
_entity_poly.entity_id
_entity_poly.type
_entity_poly.pdbx_seq_one_letter_code
_entity_poly.pdbx_strand_id
1 'polypeptide(L)'
;MEETYIYVANYEYTPDVNHKGDIAISVGDRLLVTTPVSSNFKGSLEKPEGWLRGVNVSKNVCGNFPGNYVRFEGKLPPRDPPPPYRQPQNTDLRHCTESEYY
;
A
#
# COMPACT_ATOMS: atom_id res chain seq x y z
N MET A 1 -2.50 -16.56 0.23
CA MET A 1 -1.65 -16.05 -0.87
C MET A 1 -1.67 -14.55 -0.76
N GLU A 2 -0.53 -13.93 -0.51
CA GLU A 2 -0.40 -12.48 -0.46
C GLU A 2 -0.36 -11.95 -1.89
N GLU A 3 -1.19 -10.96 -2.17
CA GLU A 3 -1.31 -10.34 -3.48
C GLU A 3 -1.07 -8.84 -3.32
N THR A 4 -0.19 -8.28 -4.15
CA THR A 4 0.09 -6.84 -4.11
C THR A 4 -0.59 -6.14 -5.27
N TYR A 5 -1.40 -5.14 -4.93
CA TYR A 5 -2.18 -4.32 -5.85
C TYR A 5 -1.49 -2.95 -5.99
N ILE A 6 -1.41 -2.47 -7.22
CA ILE A 6 -0.81 -1.20 -7.60
C ILE A 6 -1.92 -0.20 -7.84
N TYR A 7 -1.79 0.97 -7.20
CA TYR A 7 -2.69 2.10 -7.35
C TYR A 7 -1.90 3.34 -7.73
N VAL A 8 -2.56 4.27 -8.42
CA VAL A 8 -2.03 5.59 -8.74
C VAL A 8 -2.95 6.64 -8.13
N ALA A 9 -2.39 7.59 -7.38
CA ALA A 9 -3.14 8.70 -6.82
C ALA A 9 -3.60 9.64 -7.94
N ASN A 10 -4.91 9.90 -8.01
CA ASN A 10 -5.50 10.86 -8.93
C ASN A 10 -5.76 12.22 -8.25
N TYR A 11 -5.73 12.23 -6.92
CA TYR A 11 -5.96 13.41 -6.09
C TYR A 11 -4.87 13.52 -5.02
N GLU A 12 -4.62 14.73 -4.56
CA GLU A 12 -3.72 14.99 -3.44
C GLU A 12 -4.47 14.87 -2.11
N TYR A 13 -3.81 14.30 -1.11
CA TYR A 13 -4.29 14.24 0.27
C TYR A 13 -3.14 14.56 1.21
N THR A 14 -3.42 15.45 2.16
CA THR A 14 -2.50 15.85 3.23
C THR A 14 -3.11 15.42 4.56
N PRO A 15 -2.44 14.56 5.34
CA PRO A 15 -2.96 14.08 6.61
C PRO A 15 -3.01 15.17 7.67
N ASP A 16 -4.03 15.11 8.53
CA ASP A 16 -4.11 15.94 9.73
C ASP A 16 -3.03 15.52 10.73
N VAL A 17 -2.45 16.49 11.44
CA VAL A 17 -1.44 16.28 12.48
C VAL A 17 -1.89 15.34 13.61
N ASN A 18 -3.20 15.19 13.79
CA ASN A 18 -3.79 14.30 14.79
C ASN A 18 -3.87 12.84 14.34
N HIS A 19 -3.73 12.55 13.04
CA HIS A 19 -3.88 11.21 12.47
C HIS A 19 -2.51 10.59 12.15
N LYS A 20 -1.81 10.12 13.21
CA LYS A 20 -0.43 9.61 13.12
C LYS A 20 -0.22 8.36 12.23
N GLY A 21 -1.28 7.77 11.70
CA GLY A 21 -1.22 6.62 10.80
C GLY A 21 -1.43 6.95 9.33
N ASP A 22 -1.80 8.18 8.98
CA ASP A 22 -2.15 8.57 7.62
C ASP A 22 -0.94 9.13 6.87
N ILE A 23 -0.83 8.84 5.58
CA ILE A 23 0.27 9.32 4.73
C ILE A 23 -0.23 10.32 3.69
N ALA A 24 0.64 11.28 3.37
CA ALA A 24 0.40 12.18 2.27
C ALA A 24 0.53 11.47 0.92
N ILE A 25 -0.39 11.76 0.01
CA ILE A 25 -0.33 11.32 -1.39
C ILE A 25 -0.47 12.52 -2.30
N SER A 26 0.29 12.54 -3.39
CA SER A 26 0.22 13.56 -4.42
C SER A 26 -0.23 12.93 -5.74
N VAL A 27 -0.84 13.70 -6.62
CA VAL A 27 -1.28 13.20 -7.94
C VAL A 27 -0.11 12.56 -8.69
N GLY A 28 -0.31 11.34 -9.17
CA GLY A 28 0.70 10.53 -9.85
C GLY A 28 1.51 9.60 -8.95
N ASP A 29 1.37 9.69 -7.61
CA ASP A 29 2.05 8.77 -6.70
C ASP A 29 1.60 7.33 -6.93
N ARG A 30 2.57 6.40 -6.89
CA ARG A 30 2.31 4.96 -6.95
C ARG A 30 2.22 4.37 -5.54
N LEU A 31 1.11 3.70 -5.26
CA LEU A 31 0.84 3.05 -3.99
C LEU A 31 0.72 1.54 -4.14
N LEU A 32 1.32 0.81 -3.21
CA LEU A 32 1.25 -0.65 -3.14
C LEU A 32 0.44 -1.06 -1.93
N VAL A 33 -0.58 -1.88 -2.14
CA VAL A 33 -1.38 -2.50 -1.07
C VAL A 33 -1.24 -3.99 -1.17
N THR A 34 -0.80 -4.63 -0.10
CA THR A 34 -0.69 -6.10 -0.03
C THR A 34 -1.88 -6.65 0.74
N THR A 35 -2.51 -7.72 0.23
CA THR A 35 -3.57 -8.43 0.92
C THR A 35 -3.02 -9.33 2.03
N PRO A 36 -3.78 -9.59 3.11
CA PRO A 36 -5.17 -9.19 3.35
C PRO A 36 -5.33 -7.69 3.66
N VAL A 37 -6.37 -7.06 3.09
CA VAL A 37 -6.76 -5.70 3.48
C VAL A 37 -7.43 -5.71 4.84
N SER A 38 -7.44 -4.58 5.53
CA SER A 38 -8.08 -4.46 6.86
C SER A 38 -9.56 -4.84 6.79
N SER A 39 -10.08 -5.40 7.88
CA SER A 39 -11.50 -5.83 7.97
C SER A 39 -12.50 -4.68 7.80
N ASN A 40 -12.06 -3.44 7.99
CA ASN A 40 -12.86 -2.23 7.85
C ASN A 40 -12.85 -1.65 6.41
N PHE A 41 -12.17 -2.33 5.49
CA PHE A 41 -12.18 -1.99 4.08
C PHE A 41 -13.60 -2.05 3.50
N LYS A 42 -13.97 -1.06 2.67
CA LYS A 42 -15.25 -1.02 1.95
C LYS A 42 -14.99 -1.01 0.45
N GLY A 43 -15.96 -1.49 -0.34
CA GLY A 43 -15.86 -1.56 -1.80
C GLY A 43 -15.06 -2.77 -2.31
N SER A 44 -14.46 -2.63 -3.49
CA SER A 44 -13.64 -3.68 -4.14
C SER A 44 -12.19 -3.23 -4.27
N LEU A 45 -11.24 -4.16 -4.40
CA LEU A 45 -9.83 -3.78 -4.59
C LEU A 45 -9.62 -2.92 -5.86
N GLU A 46 -10.42 -3.10 -6.91
CA GLU A 46 -10.34 -2.25 -8.11
C GLU A 46 -10.96 -0.86 -7.91
N LYS A 47 -11.91 -0.74 -6.99
CA LYS A 47 -12.62 0.49 -6.65
C LYS A 47 -12.76 0.60 -5.13
N PRO A 48 -11.65 0.91 -4.44
CA PRO A 48 -11.63 0.92 -2.99
C PRO A 48 -12.46 2.07 -2.45
N GLU A 49 -13.32 1.77 -1.48
CA GLU A 49 -14.13 2.75 -0.77
C GLU A 49 -13.61 2.88 0.67
N GLY A 50 -13.45 4.12 1.14
CA GLY A 50 -12.87 4.38 2.46
C GLY A 50 -11.35 4.29 2.44
N TRP A 51 -10.76 3.82 3.54
CA TRP A 51 -9.32 3.90 3.78
C TRP A 51 -8.60 2.60 3.45
N LEU A 52 -7.43 2.73 2.83
CA LEU A 52 -6.51 1.65 2.54
C LEU A 52 -5.20 1.89 3.29
N ARG A 53 -4.54 0.82 3.70
CA ARG A 53 -3.18 0.87 4.23
C ARG A 53 -2.20 0.33 3.20
N GLY A 54 -1.14 1.07 2.91
CA GLY A 54 -0.16 0.66 1.92
C GLY A 54 1.07 1.55 1.89
N VAL A 55 1.98 1.23 0.98
CA VAL A 55 3.26 1.91 0.79
C VAL A 55 3.12 2.90 -0.34
N ASN A 56 3.36 4.18 -0.10
CA ASN A 56 3.61 5.13 -1.16
C ASN A 56 5.07 4.99 -1.61
N VAL A 57 5.27 4.39 -2.78
CA VAL A 57 6.60 4.09 -3.32
C VAL A 57 7.33 5.36 -3.73
N SER A 58 6.61 6.39 -4.19
CA SER A 58 7.19 7.68 -4.57
C SER A 58 7.86 8.39 -3.38
N LYS A 59 7.27 8.24 -2.19
CA LYS A 59 7.73 8.90 -0.95
C LYS A 59 8.44 7.96 0.02
N ASN A 60 8.45 6.65 -0.27
CA ASN A 60 8.97 5.57 0.58
C ASN A 60 8.40 5.59 2.01
N VAL A 61 7.09 5.90 2.14
CA VAL A 61 6.36 5.95 3.41
C VAL A 61 5.23 4.94 3.43
N CYS A 62 4.93 4.40 4.61
CA CYS A 62 3.86 3.45 4.85
C CYS A 62 2.78 4.09 5.72
N GLY A 63 1.51 3.88 5.37
CA GLY A 63 0.39 4.27 6.22
C GLY A 63 -0.94 4.22 5.49
N ASN A 64 -1.93 4.88 6.06
CA ASN A 64 -3.29 4.90 5.54
C ASN A 64 -3.48 6.05 4.55
N PHE A 65 -4.26 5.79 3.50
CA PHE A 65 -4.64 6.79 2.51
C PHE A 65 -6.07 6.55 2.05
N PRO A 66 -6.78 7.59 1.58
CA PRO A 66 -8.13 7.47 1.07
C PRO A 66 -8.15 6.70 -0.27
N GLY A 67 -8.83 5.56 -0.29
CA GLY A 67 -8.99 4.70 -1.46
C GLY A 67 -9.71 5.39 -2.63
N ASN A 68 -10.67 6.26 -2.33
CA ASN A 68 -11.38 7.03 -3.36
C ASN A 68 -10.51 8.09 -4.06
N TYR A 69 -9.28 8.33 -3.57
CA TYR A 69 -8.34 9.27 -4.18
C TYR A 69 -7.37 8.58 -5.14
N VAL A 70 -7.42 7.25 -5.19
CA VAL A 70 -6.52 6.43 -6.00
C VAL A 70 -7.30 5.64 -7.05
N ARG A 71 -6.62 5.28 -8.13
CA ARG A 71 -7.14 4.43 -9.18
C ARG A 71 -6.31 3.16 -9.26
N PHE A 72 -6.98 2.02 -9.34
CA PHE A 72 -6.33 0.75 -9.59
C PHE A 72 -5.60 0.76 -10.94
N GLU A 73 -4.33 0.38 -10.93
CA GLU A 73 -3.48 0.26 -12.12
C GLU A 73 -3.27 -1.21 -12.51
N GLY A 74 -3.16 -2.10 -11.53
CA GLY A 74 -2.95 -3.52 -11.78
C GLY A 74 -2.50 -4.28 -10.54
N LYS A 75 -2.20 -5.56 -10.71
CA LYS A 75 -1.71 -6.44 -9.65
C LYS A 75 -0.29 -6.88 -9.99
N LEU A 76 0.60 -6.86 -9.00
CA LEU A 76 1.92 -7.48 -9.15
C LEU A 76 1.76 -9.00 -9.28
N PRO A 77 2.59 -9.66 -10.11
CA PRO A 77 2.60 -11.10 -10.15
C PRO A 77 2.82 -11.65 -8.74
N PRO A 78 2.20 -12.80 -8.39
CA PRO A 78 2.49 -13.45 -7.12
C PRO A 78 4.01 -13.59 -7.02
N ARG A 79 4.57 -13.21 -5.87
CA ARG A 79 6.01 -13.34 -5.65
C ARG A 79 6.32 -14.83 -5.75
N ASP A 80 6.94 -15.25 -6.85
CA ASP A 80 7.41 -16.62 -6.98
C ASP A 80 8.28 -16.91 -5.75
N PRO A 81 8.14 -18.10 -5.12
CA PRO A 81 9.02 -18.46 -4.02
C PRO A 81 10.46 -18.26 -4.50
N PRO A 82 11.29 -17.55 -3.73
CA PRO A 82 12.67 -17.32 -4.15
C PRO A 82 13.30 -18.67 -4.51
N PRO A 83 14.01 -18.77 -5.65
CA PRO A 83 14.69 -20.00 -6.01
C PRO A 83 15.57 -20.45 -4.82
N PRO A 84 15.72 -21.76 -4.58
CA PRO A 84 16.46 -22.27 -3.43
C PRO A 84 17.86 -21.61 -3.37
N TYR A 85 18.03 -20.80 -2.32
CA TYR A 85 19.08 -19.84 -1.99
C TYR A 85 20.45 -19.90 -2.70
N ARG A 86 20.94 -18.72 -3.10
CA ARG A 86 22.31 -18.24 -2.77
C ARG A 86 22.28 -16.79 -2.28
N GLN A 87 22.06 -16.60 -0.98
CA GLN A 87 22.38 -15.43 -0.13
C GLN A 87 21.92 -14.02 -0.60
N PRO A 88 22.03 -12.98 0.26
CA PRO A 88 20.89 -12.24 0.79
C PRO A 88 20.71 -10.94 0.01
N GLN A 89 19.80 -10.93 -0.97
CA GLN A 89 19.37 -9.67 -1.54
C GLN A 89 18.34 -9.08 -0.59
N ASN A 90 18.79 -8.05 0.13
CA ASN A 90 18.00 -7.13 0.92
C ASN A 90 16.86 -6.54 0.06
N THR A 91 15.82 -7.35 -0.15
CA THR A 91 14.57 -6.95 -0.80
C THR A 91 13.64 -6.56 0.33
N ASP A 92 14.03 -5.48 1.00
CA ASP A 92 13.20 -4.65 1.85
C ASP A 92 12.13 -3.96 0.97
N LEU A 93 11.31 -4.76 0.29
CA LEU A 93 9.95 -4.36 0.01
C LEU A 93 9.35 -4.23 1.40
N ARG A 94 9.44 -3.01 1.95
CA ARG A 94 8.88 -2.63 3.24
C ARG A 94 7.42 -3.00 3.18
N HIS A 95 7.07 -4.20 3.64
CA HIS A 95 5.69 -4.57 3.78
C HIS A 95 5.14 -3.59 4.81
N CYS A 96 4.01 -2.98 4.49
CA CYS A 96 3.21 -2.30 5.48
C CYS A 96 2.63 -3.35 6.43
N THR A 97 3.47 -4.01 7.24
CA THR A 97 3.02 -4.85 8.33
C THR A 97 2.60 -3.95 9.48
N GLU A 98 1.57 -4.40 10.17
CA GLU A 98 1.05 -3.76 11.38
C GLU A 98 1.96 -4.17 12.53
N SER A 99 3.19 -3.64 12.56
CA SER A 99 4.14 -3.99 13.61
C SER A 99 5.05 -2.81 13.87
N GLU A 100 4.55 -1.85 14.65
CA GLU A 100 5.32 -1.06 15.62
C GLU A 100 4.37 -0.14 16.41
N TYR A 101 3.53 -0.78 17.24
CA TYR A 101 3.03 -0.15 18.45
C TYR A 101 3.32 -1.13 19.59
N TYR A 102 4.46 -0.92 20.26
CA TYR A 102 4.75 -1.46 21.58
C TYR A 102 4.50 -0.36 22.61
#